data_AF-A0A7S4FBB8-F1
#
_entry.id   AF-A0A7S4FBB8-F1
#
_cell.length_a   1.000
_cell.length_b   1.000
_cell.length_c   1.000
_cell.angle_alpha   90.00
_cell.angle_beta   90.00
_cell.angle_gamma   90.00
#
_symmetry.space_group_name_H-M   'P 1'
#
loop_
_entity.id
_entity.type
_entity.pdbx_description
1 polymer ?
#
loop_
_entity_poly.entity_id
_entity_poly.type
_entity_poly.pdbx_seq_one_letter_code
_entity_poly.pdbx_strand_id
1 'polypeptide(L)'
;FCSNAAMRTATILFCVRHALAAANPRAGNFGQQRTFAKPARSGSAPFRPQRARKAAPESEWGDEFQEEQPEDDPDVDYLFGVSPVQAALRQQRRVFSSLLLQDSMQMAKRKDASVILEIQRIASTLGLPIERVDKGRLNGMCGNRPHQGVVLKATPLRFVSIASPPSVEETRDAAAAAAAADAAAGAAAGAV
;
A
#
# COMPACT_ATOMS: atom_id res chain seq x y z
N PHE A 1 -1.19 -57.52 27.08
CA PHE A 1 -2.50 -57.05 26.62
C PHE A 1 -2.32 -55.62 26.13
N CYS A 2 -1.97 -55.47 24.86
CA CYS A 2 -2.91 -55.27 23.74
C CYS A 2 -3.50 -53.85 23.83
N SER A 3 -2.94 -52.90 23.08
CA SER A 3 -3.21 -52.63 21.65
C SER A 3 -4.33 -51.60 21.51
N ASN A 4 -4.00 -50.38 21.07
CA ASN A 4 -3.89 -49.98 19.66
C ASN A 4 -5.25 -49.78 18.99
N ALA A 5 -5.48 -48.56 18.50
CA ALA A 5 -6.07 -48.22 17.20
C ALA A 5 -6.82 -46.88 17.27
N ALA A 6 -6.83 -46.01 16.27
CA ALA A 6 -6.06 -45.90 15.04
C ALA A 6 -6.48 -44.59 14.36
N MET A 7 -5.51 -43.95 13.72
CA MET A 7 -5.52 -43.37 12.37
C MET A 7 -6.84 -42.88 11.74
N ARG A 8 -6.75 -41.69 11.14
CA ARG A 8 -6.96 -41.34 9.70
C ARG A 8 -6.98 -39.81 9.61
N THR A 9 -6.11 -39.10 8.90
CA THR A 9 -5.80 -39.07 7.45
C THR A 9 -4.46 -38.31 7.28
N ALA A 10 -3.36 -38.84 6.73
CA ALA A 10 -3.08 -39.29 5.37
C ALA A 10 -3.20 -38.20 4.27
N THR A 11 -2.02 -37.68 3.89
CA THR A 11 -1.54 -37.56 2.50
C THR A 11 -2.15 -36.49 1.60
N ILE A 12 -1.30 -35.53 1.17
CA ILE A 12 -0.98 -35.29 -0.25
C ILE A 12 0.45 -34.71 -0.29
N LEU A 13 1.40 -35.57 -0.68
CA LEU A 13 2.70 -35.21 -1.21
C LEU A 13 2.54 -35.31 -2.73
N PHE A 14 2.79 -34.24 -3.49
CA PHE A 14 3.01 -34.37 -4.93
C PHE A 14 4.32 -33.68 -5.32
N CYS A 15 5.24 -34.52 -5.74
CA CYS A 15 6.52 -34.19 -6.35
C CYS A 15 6.36 -33.38 -7.63
N VAL A 16 7.20 -32.37 -7.82
CA VAL A 16 7.90 -32.19 -9.11
C VAL A 16 9.35 -31.85 -8.80
N ARG A 17 10.24 -32.80 -9.11
CA ARG A 17 11.69 -32.62 -9.15
C ARG A 17 12.11 -32.88 -10.59
N HIS A 18 13.15 -32.16 -11.02
CA HIS A 18 13.88 -32.25 -12.31
C HIS A 18 13.25 -31.46 -13.48
N ALA A 19 13.99 -30.73 -14.31
CA ALA A 19 15.44 -30.63 -14.51
C ALA A 19 15.79 -29.32 -15.24
N LEU A 20 17.10 -29.16 -15.44
CA LEU A 20 17.81 -28.42 -16.48
C LEU A 20 18.38 -27.05 -16.08
N ALA A 21 19.67 -27.14 -15.76
CA ALA A 21 20.67 -26.13 -16.07
C ALA A 21 20.45 -25.54 -17.46
N ALA A 22 20.28 -24.22 -17.51
CA ALA A 22 20.58 -23.43 -18.69
C ALA A 22 21.68 -22.45 -18.29
N ALA A 23 22.81 -22.60 -18.98
CA ALA A 23 23.95 -21.72 -18.95
C ALA A 23 23.50 -20.26 -19.12
N ASN A 24 24.22 -19.36 -18.43
CA ASN A 24 24.12 -17.93 -18.59
C ASN A 24 25.17 -17.47 -19.61
N PRO A 25 24.87 -17.31 -20.91
CA PRO A 25 25.70 -16.51 -21.78
C PRO A 25 25.27 -15.05 -21.63
N ARG A 26 25.75 -14.38 -20.59
CA ARG A 26 25.83 -12.90 -20.59
C ARG A 26 26.99 -12.47 -21.47
N ALA A 27 26.89 -12.74 -22.77
CA ALA A 27 27.62 -12.03 -23.80
C ALA A 27 26.71 -10.93 -24.32
N GLY A 28 26.55 -9.88 -23.51
CA GLY A 28 25.95 -8.63 -23.96
C GLY A 28 26.87 -7.99 -25.00
N ASN A 29 26.35 -7.88 -26.21
CA ASN A 29 26.97 -7.27 -27.38
C ASN A 29 27.35 -5.80 -27.10
N PHE A 30 28.55 -5.59 -26.55
CA PHE A 30 29.19 -4.28 -26.40
C PHE A 30 29.79 -3.89 -27.76
N GLY A 31 28.96 -3.37 -28.67
CA GLY A 31 29.45 -3.16 -30.03
C GLY A 31 28.50 -2.57 -31.05
N GLN A 32 27.61 -1.64 -30.68
CA GLN A 32 27.07 -0.70 -31.66
C GLN A 32 27.00 0.70 -31.05
N GLN A 33 28.10 1.42 -31.14
CA GLN A 33 28.10 2.87 -31.01
C GLN A 33 27.24 3.41 -32.16
N ARG A 34 26.01 3.85 -31.86
CA ARG A 34 25.25 4.68 -32.79
C ARG A 34 25.97 6.01 -32.86
N THR A 35 26.73 6.23 -33.93
CA THR A 35 27.26 7.55 -34.25
C THR A 35 26.09 8.46 -34.56
N PHE A 36 25.68 9.28 -33.59
CA PHE A 36 24.76 10.37 -33.82
C PHE A 36 25.50 11.43 -34.63
N ALA A 37 25.31 11.43 -35.94
CA ALA A 37 25.72 12.56 -36.79
C ALA A 37 24.94 13.80 -36.32
N LYS A 38 25.67 14.81 -35.82
CA LYS A 38 25.11 16.13 -35.52
C LYS A 38 24.63 16.76 -36.85
N PRO A 39 23.35 17.12 -37.00
CA PRO A 39 22.96 17.94 -38.15
C PRO A 39 23.63 19.32 -38.04
N ALA A 40 24.10 19.81 -39.19
CA ALA A 40 24.69 21.14 -39.32
C ALA A 40 23.68 22.21 -38.87
N ARG A 41 24.12 23.10 -37.96
CA ARG A 41 23.34 24.28 -37.55
C ARG A 41 23.28 25.26 -38.73
N SER A 42 22.23 25.18 -39.53
CA SER A 42 21.82 26.29 -40.40
C SER A 42 20.76 27.14 -39.71
N GLY A 43 21.06 28.43 -39.58
CA GLY A 43 20.08 29.49 -39.27
C GLY A 43 19.58 29.55 -37.83
N SER A 44 19.96 30.61 -37.10
CA SER A 44 19.29 31.01 -35.87
C SER A 44 17.83 31.33 -36.15
N ALA A 45 16.92 30.43 -35.82
CA ALA A 45 15.50 30.75 -35.75
C ALA A 45 15.33 31.93 -34.77
N PRO A 46 14.60 33.00 -35.15
CA PRO A 46 14.37 34.10 -34.22
C PRO A 46 13.62 33.58 -32.99
N PHE A 47 14.04 34.03 -31.82
CA PHE A 47 13.37 33.75 -30.55
C PHE A 47 11.90 34.12 -30.69
N ARG A 48 11.02 33.12 -30.74
CA ARG A 48 9.58 33.31 -30.74
C ARG A 48 9.18 33.53 -29.28
N PRO A 49 8.79 34.73 -28.85
CA PRO A 49 8.37 34.93 -27.47
C PRO A 49 7.22 33.98 -27.20
N GLN A 50 7.38 33.17 -26.15
CA GLN A 50 6.30 32.32 -25.66
C GLN A 50 5.13 33.24 -25.38
N ARG A 51 4.03 33.08 -26.13
CA ARG A 51 2.81 33.88 -25.98
C ARG A 51 2.53 33.98 -24.49
N ALA A 52 2.59 35.19 -23.94
CA ALA A 52 2.46 35.43 -22.51
C ALA A 52 1.26 34.63 -22.03
N ARG A 53 1.53 33.60 -21.22
CA ARG A 53 0.48 32.81 -20.59
C ARG A 53 -0.27 33.86 -19.77
N LYS A 54 -1.53 34.11 -20.09
CA LYS A 54 -2.36 34.99 -19.25
C LYS A 54 -2.14 34.51 -17.82
N ALA A 55 -1.74 35.42 -16.94
CA ALA A 55 -1.69 35.12 -15.50
C ALA A 55 -3.04 34.49 -15.16
N ALA A 56 -3.01 33.28 -14.60
CA ALA A 56 -4.22 32.72 -14.03
C ALA A 56 -4.77 33.76 -13.06
N PRO A 57 -6.08 34.03 -13.04
CA PRO A 57 -6.65 34.85 -11.97
C PRO A 57 -6.15 34.25 -10.67
N GLU A 58 -5.65 35.12 -9.79
CA GLU A 58 -5.23 34.77 -8.45
C GLU A 58 -6.44 34.15 -7.78
N SER A 59 -6.53 32.81 -7.87
CA SER A 59 -7.63 32.07 -7.30
C SER A 59 -7.49 32.25 -5.82
N GLU A 60 -8.43 33.01 -5.27
CA GLU A 60 -8.75 33.13 -3.86
C GLU A 60 -8.56 31.76 -3.21
N TRP A 61 -7.47 31.63 -2.47
CA TRP A 61 -7.20 30.44 -1.67
C TRP A 61 -8.10 30.54 -0.44
N GLY A 62 -9.32 30.00 -0.55
CA GLY A 62 -10.39 30.05 0.45
C GLY A 62 -11.67 30.48 -0.26
N ASP A 63 -12.82 29.84 -0.18
CA ASP A 63 -13.39 29.02 0.88
C ASP A 63 -14.46 28.12 0.26
N GLU A 64 -14.06 27.02 -0.39
CA GLU A 64 -15.02 25.97 -0.70
C GLU A 64 -14.34 24.60 -0.67
N PHE A 65 -13.82 24.26 0.51
CA PHE A 65 -13.79 22.86 0.91
C PHE A 65 -15.24 22.46 1.14
N GLN A 66 -15.96 22.14 0.07
CA GLN A 66 -17.20 21.39 0.18
C GLN A 66 -16.83 20.02 0.72
N GLU A 67 -16.77 19.94 2.05
CA GLU A 67 -16.72 18.70 2.78
C GLU A 67 -18.09 18.05 2.64
N GLU A 68 -18.37 17.50 1.45
CA GLU A 68 -19.42 16.51 1.27
C GLU A 68 -18.96 15.26 2.00
N GLN A 69 -19.08 15.28 3.33
CA GLN A 69 -19.13 14.07 4.14
C GLN A 69 -20.33 13.28 3.58
N PRO A 70 -20.14 12.09 3.01
CA PRO A 70 -21.27 11.21 2.78
C PRO A 70 -22.00 11.06 4.13
N GLU A 71 -23.33 10.95 4.12
CA GLU A 71 -24.11 10.62 5.31
C GLU A 71 -23.77 9.19 5.75
N ASP A 72 -22.57 9.03 6.28
CA ASP A 72 -22.05 7.78 6.76
C ASP A 72 -22.52 7.59 8.20
N ASP A 73 -22.93 6.36 8.49
CA ASP A 73 -23.12 5.88 9.85
C ASP A 73 -21.94 6.38 10.71
N PRO A 74 -22.17 7.13 11.82
CA PRO A 74 -21.09 7.74 12.61
C PRO A 74 -20.11 6.69 13.16
N ASP A 75 -20.50 5.41 13.16
CA ASP A 75 -19.69 4.29 13.60
C ASP A 75 -18.79 3.72 12.48
N VAL A 76 -18.83 4.28 11.27
CA VAL A 76 -18.09 3.80 10.09
C VAL A 76 -17.18 4.90 9.53
N ASP A 77 -15.91 4.54 9.36
CA ASP A 77 -14.85 5.35 8.75
C ASP A 77 -14.22 4.58 7.57
N TYR A 78 -13.85 5.30 6.52
CA TYR A 78 -13.21 4.75 5.33
C TYR A 78 -11.74 5.15 5.27
N LEU A 79 -10.87 4.19 5.58
CA LEU A 79 -9.42 4.36 5.45
C LEU A 79 -8.98 4.02 4.03
N PHE A 80 -8.33 4.95 3.35
CA PHE A 80 -7.90 4.77 1.97
C PHE A 80 -6.39 4.94 1.78
N GLY A 81 -5.84 4.23 0.80
CA GLY A 81 -4.41 4.21 0.48
C GLY A 81 -3.68 3.01 1.09
N VAL A 82 -2.55 2.65 0.48
CA VAL A 82 -1.83 1.41 0.84
C VAL A 82 -1.24 1.48 2.25
N SER A 83 -0.52 2.55 2.58
CA SER A 83 0.16 2.68 3.87
C SER A 83 -0.80 2.82 5.07
N PRO A 84 -1.84 3.68 5.03
CA PRO A 84 -2.79 3.78 6.14
C PRO A 84 -3.52 2.46 6.41
N VAL A 85 -3.93 1.75 5.35
CA VAL A 85 -4.60 0.45 5.47
C VAL A 85 -3.67 -0.61 6.05
N GLN A 86 -2.42 -0.68 5.59
CA GLN A 86 -1.43 -1.60 6.14
C GLN A 86 -1.18 -1.34 7.63
N ALA A 87 -0.98 -0.07 8.01
CA ALA A 87 -0.74 0.31 9.40
C ALA A 87 -1.94 -0.03 10.29
N ALA A 88 -3.17 0.23 9.82
CA ALA A 88 -4.37 -0.11 10.55
C ALA A 88 -4.48 -1.62 10.80
N LEU A 89 -4.31 -2.44 9.76
CA LEU A 89 -4.38 -3.90 9.86
C LEU A 89 -3.30 -4.51 10.77
N ARG A 90 -2.10 -3.92 10.80
CA ARG A 90 -1.02 -4.35 11.69
C ARG A 90 -1.29 -4.02 13.15
N GLN A 91 -1.85 -2.83 13.42
CA GLN A 91 -2.05 -2.33 14.78
C GLN A 91 -3.36 -2.82 15.41
N GLN A 92 -4.38 -3.17 14.61
CA GLN A 92 -5.65 -3.75 15.06
C GLN A 92 -6.35 -2.94 16.17
N ARG A 93 -6.14 -1.62 16.17
CA ARG A 93 -6.77 -0.68 17.11
C ARG A 93 -8.19 -0.26 16.72
N ARG A 94 -8.70 -0.80 15.61
CA ARG A 94 -10.01 -0.53 15.02
C ARG A 94 -10.72 -1.86 14.80
N VAL A 95 -12.05 -1.84 14.74
CA VAL A 95 -12.84 -2.99 14.29
C VAL A 95 -13.00 -2.85 12.77
N PHE A 96 -12.65 -3.90 12.03
CA PHE A 96 -12.69 -3.91 10.57
C PHE A 96 -13.95 -4.61 10.06
N SER A 97 -14.62 -4.02 9.08
CA SER A 97 -15.84 -4.58 8.49
C SER A 97 -15.58 -5.26 7.15
N SER A 98 -14.87 -4.60 6.24
CA SER A 98 -14.52 -5.16 4.93
C SER A 98 -13.31 -4.46 4.30
N LEU A 99 -12.55 -5.21 3.48
CA LEU A 99 -11.48 -4.68 2.64
C LEU A 99 -11.98 -4.56 1.20
N LEU A 100 -11.94 -3.36 0.65
CA LEU A 100 -12.35 -3.05 -0.72
C LEU A 100 -11.11 -2.90 -1.60
N LEU A 101 -11.03 -3.68 -2.67
CA LEU A 101 -9.94 -3.67 -3.64
C LEU A 101 -10.46 -3.30 -5.01
N GLN A 102 -9.72 -2.45 -5.72
CA GLN A 102 -10.07 -2.12 -7.09
C GLN A 102 -9.89 -3.34 -8.01
N ASP A 103 -10.87 -3.59 -8.89
CA ASP A 103 -10.85 -4.74 -9.81
C ASP A 103 -9.77 -4.66 -10.88
N SER A 104 -9.62 -3.50 -11.50
CA SER A 104 -8.74 -3.27 -12.65
C SER A 104 -7.27 -3.01 -12.29
N MET A 105 -6.78 -3.60 -11.19
CA MET A 105 -5.42 -3.38 -10.73
C MET A 105 -4.39 -4.28 -11.44
N GLN A 106 -3.54 -3.66 -12.27
CA GLN A 106 -2.37 -4.32 -12.84
C GLN A 106 -1.23 -4.41 -11.80
N MET A 107 -1.22 -5.49 -11.01
CA MET A 107 -0.20 -5.69 -9.96
C MET A 107 1.24 -5.79 -10.50
N ALA A 108 1.43 -6.36 -11.69
CA ALA A 108 2.76 -6.59 -12.27
C ALA A 108 3.57 -5.30 -12.53
N LYS A 109 2.92 -4.13 -12.63
CA LYS A 109 3.57 -2.85 -12.95
C LYS A 109 3.64 -1.89 -11.76
N ARG A 110 3.08 -2.27 -10.60
CA ARG A 110 3.02 -1.39 -9.43
C ARG A 110 4.20 -1.63 -8.50
N LYS A 111 4.73 -0.54 -7.96
CA LYS A 111 5.72 -0.56 -6.88
C LYS A 111 5.12 -1.16 -5.60
N ASP A 112 3.85 -0.87 -5.34
CA ASP A 112 3.18 -1.26 -4.09
C ASP A 112 2.55 -2.66 -4.14
N ALA A 113 2.79 -3.43 -5.20
CA ALA A 113 2.19 -4.74 -5.39
C ALA A 113 2.48 -5.70 -4.23
N SER A 114 3.72 -5.69 -3.72
CA SER A 114 4.12 -6.52 -2.58
C SER A 114 3.32 -6.18 -1.31
N VAL A 115 3.10 -4.89 -1.05
CA VAL A 115 2.36 -4.43 0.14
C VAL A 115 0.87 -4.75 0.01
N ILE A 116 0.29 -4.62 -1.19
CA ILE A 116 -1.12 -4.96 -1.43
C ILE A 116 -1.36 -6.47 -1.27
N LEU A 117 -0.41 -7.32 -1.66
CA LEU A 117 -0.46 -8.76 -1.40
C LEU A 117 -0.37 -9.07 0.11
N GLU A 118 0.47 -8.33 0.84
CA GLU A 118 0.54 -8.46 2.29
C GLU A 118 -0.78 -8.05 2.97
N ILE A 119 -1.38 -6.93 2.56
CA ILE A 119 -2.67 -6.46 3.05
C ILE A 119 -3.74 -7.54 2.86
N GLN A 120 -3.81 -8.14 1.66
CA GLN A 120 -4.73 -9.25 1.37
C GLN A 120 -4.48 -10.44 2.28
N ARG A 121 -3.21 -10.82 2.49
CA ARG A 121 -2.83 -11.92 3.38
C ARG A 121 -3.30 -11.66 4.81
N ILE A 122 -3.02 -10.49 5.36
CA ILE A 122 -3.43 -10.12 6.73
C ILE A 122 -4.96 -10.11 6.83
N ALA A 123 -5.66 -9.54 5.85
CA ALA A 123 -7.12 -9.52 5.83
C ALA A 123 -7.71 -10.94 5.80
N SER A 124 -7.15 -11.85 4.99
CA SER A 124 -7.57 -13.26 4.97
C SER A 124 -7.29 -13.97 6.31
N THR A 125 -6.14 -13.72 6.94
CA THR A 125 -5.84 -14.26 8.28
C THR A 125 -6.81 -13.77 9.35
N LEU A 126 -7.28 -12.53 9.25
CA LEU A 126 -8.30 -11.95 10.13
C LEU A 126 -9.73 -12.37 9.78
N GLY A 127 -9.93 -13.13 8.70
CA GLY A 127 -11.27 -13.52 8.23
C GLY A 127 -12.08 -12.36 7.68
N LEU A 128 -11.43 -11.27 7.24
CA LEU A 128 -12.13 -10.11 6.70
C LEU A 128 -12.61 -10.37 5.27
N PRO A 129 -13.86 -9.98 4.94
CA PRO A 129 -14.35 -10.08 3.58
C PRO A 129 -13.57 -9.13 2.67
N ILE A 130 -13.07 -9.68 1.56
CA ILE A 130 -12.34 -8.94 0.53
C ILE A 130 -13.29 -8.75 -0.66
N GLU A 131 -13.81 -7.54 -0.82
CA GLU A 131 -14.69 -7.16 -1.91
C GLU A 131 -13.90 -6.49 -3.02
N ARG A 132 -14.26 -6.85 -4.24
CA ARG A 132 -13.68 -6.36 -5.47
C ARG A 132 -14.64 -5.34 -6.10
N VAL A 133 -14.14 -4.14 -6.37
CA VAL A 133 -14.98 -2.99 -6.68
C VAL A 133 -14.41 -2.20 -7.86
N ASP A 134 -15.29 -1.55 -8.63
CA ASP A 134 -14.88 -0.65 -9.69
C ASP A 134 -14.28 0.66 -9.14
N LYS A 135 -13.53 1.36 -10.00
CA LYS A 135 -12.85 2.61 -9.63
C LYS A 135 -13.85 3.74 -9.30
N GLY A 136 -15.00 3.79 -9.97
CA GLY A 136 -16.01 4.82 -9.77
C GLY A 136 -16.61 4.73 -8.37
N ARG A 137 -16.97 3.52 -7.94
CA ARG A 137 -17.49 3.29 -6.58
C ARG A 137 -16.46 3.63 -5.50
N LEU A 138 -15.19 3.26 -5.68
CA LEU A 138 -14.13 3.64 -4.73
C LEU A 138 -13.92 5.16 -4.65
N ASN A 139 -13.97 5.85 -5.79
CA ASN A 139 -13.88 7.31 -5.84
C ASN A 139 -15.04 7.96 -5.08
N GLY A 140 -16.27 7.45 -5.24
CA GLY A 140 -17.45 7.96 -4.52
C GLY A 140 -17.27 7.84 -3.01
N MET A 141 -16.87 6.66 -2.52
CA MET A 141 -16.67 6.41 -1.08
C MET A 141 -15.51 7.23 -0.49
N CYS A 142 -14.52 7.60 -1.30
CA CYS A 142 -13.36 8.36 -0.83
C CYS A 142 -13.46 9.86 -1.10
N GLY A 143 -14.57 10.38 -1.64
CA GLY A 143 -14.69 11.79 -2.04
C GLY A 143 -13.66 12.21 -3.09
N ASN A 144 -13.41 11.34 -4.08
CA ASN A 144 -12.40 11.52 -5.14
C ASN A 144 -10.94 11.68 -4.65
N ARG A 145 -10.66 11.33 -3.39
CA ARG A 145 -9.30 11.33 -2.82
C ARG A 145 -8.45 10.17 -3.35
N PRO A 146 -7.11 10.30 -3.38
CA PRO A 146 -6.23 9.27 -3.91
C PRO A 146 -6.23 8.00 -3.04
N HIS A 147 -7.01 7.01 -3.44
CA HIS A 147 -7.19 5.75 -2.70
C HIS A 147 -6.20 4.63 -3.11
N GLN A 148 -5.42 4.80 -4.19
CA GLN A 148 -4.43 3.82 -4.69
C GLN A 148 -4.99 2.40 -4.98
N GLY A 149 -6.32 2.28 -5.07
CA GLY A 149 -7.02 1.02 -5.30
C GLY A 149 -7.26 0.16 -4.05
N VAL A 150 -7.04 0.69 -2.85
CA VAL A 150 -7.27 -0.03 -1.58
C VAL A 150 -8.03 0.88 -0.62
N VAL A 151 -9.14 0.37 -0.08
CA VAL A 151 -9.95 1.04 0.95
C VAL A 151 -10.33 0.01 2.01
N LEU A 152 -10.33 0.41 3.27
CA LEU A 152 -10.69 -0.40 4.42
C LEU A 152 -11.85 0.27 5.14
N LYS A 153 -12.98 -0.44 5.24
CA LYS A 153 -14.12 -0.04 6.05
C LYS A 153 -13.86 -0.45 7.49
N ALA A 154 -13.80 0.51 8.41
CA ALA A 154 -13.46 0.26 9.80
C ALA A 154 -14.20 1.24 10.73
N THR A 155 -14.20 0.97 12.02
CA THR A 155 -14.66 1.97 13.00
C THR A 155 -13.66 3.15 13.09
N PRO A 156 -14.13 4.34 13.49
CA PRO A 156 -13.24 5.46 13.82
C PRO A 156 -12.16 5.05 14.83
N LEU A 157 -10.96 5.63 14.71
CA LEU A 157 -9.90 5.37 15.68
C LEU A 157 -10.24 6.03 17.02
N ARG A 158 -10.25 5.25 18.09
CA ARG A 158 -10.38 5.80 19.44
C ARG A 158 -9.08 6.50 19.86
N PHE A 159 -9.14 7.81 20.00
CA PHE A 159 -8.05 8.61 20.54
C PHE A 159 -8.01 8.50 22.07
N VAL A 160 -6.80 8.44 22.62
CA VAL A 160 -6.58 8.52 24.07
C VAL A 160 -6.25 9.98 24.37
N SER A 161 -7.00 10.59 25.29
CA SER A 161 -6.68 11.92 25.79
C SER A 161 -5.39 11.86 26.60
N ILE A 162 -4.46 12.76 26.31
CA ILE A 162 -3.31 13.03 27.17
C ILE A 162 -3.56 14.34 27.91
N ALA A 163 -3.41 14.32 29.24
CA ALA A 163 -3.66 15.50 30.09
C ALA A 163 -2.57 16.57 29.94
N SER A 164 -1.34 16.14 29.69
CA SER A 164 -0.17 16.98 29.44
C SER A 164 0.78 16.22 28.53
N PRO A 165 1.52 16.87 27.62
CA PRO A 165 2.60 16.21 26.91
C PRO A 165 3.64 15.66 27.91
N PRO A 166 4.22 14.48 27.65
CA PRO A 166 5.28 13.94 28.50
C PRO A 166 6.48 14.90 28.51
N SER A 167 7.19 14.95 29.64
CA SER A 167 8.46 15.65 29.72
C SER A 167 9.50 15.00 28.79
N VAL A 168 10.58 15.74 28.49
CA VAL A 168 11.63 15.27 27.58
C VAL A 168 12.28 13.97 28.09
N GLU A 169 12.48 13.85 29.41
CA GLU A 169 13.07 12.64 29.99
C GLU A 169 12.08 11.45 29.95
N GLU A 170 10.81 11.67 30.31
CA GLU A 170 9.76 10.64 30.16
C GLU A 170 9.62 10.17 28.70
N THR A 171 9.81 11.07 27.73
CA THR A 171 9.75 10.73 26.31
C THR A 171 10.93 9.87 25.87
N ARG A 172 12.15 10.14 26.38
CA ARG A 172 13.34 9.33 26.07
C ARG A 172 13.18 7.91 26.62
N ASP A 173 12.71 7.80 27.86
CA ASP A 173 12.50 6.51 28.51
C ASP A 173 11.38 5.72 27.80
N ALA A 174 10.28 6.37 27.45
CA ALA A 174 9.19 5.76 26.69
C ALA A 174 9.60 5.36 25.26
N ALA A 175 10.40 6.18 24.57
CA ALA A 175 10.91 5.85 23.24
C ALA A 175 11.88 4.66 23.27
N ALA A 176 12.73 4.56 24.30
CA ALA A 176 13.59 3.40 24.50
C ALA A 176 12.77 2.12 24.77
N ALA A 177 11.70 2.22 25.56
CA ALA A 177 10.79 1.11 25.82
C ALA A 177 10.01 0.66 24.56
N ALA A 178 9.52 1.61 23.76
CA ALA A 178 8.82 1.32 22.51
C ALA A 178 9.75 0.62 21.49
N ALA A 179 10.99 1.10 21.34
CA ALA A 179 11.98 0.45 20.47
C ALA A 179 12.31 -0.98 20.91
N ALA A 180 12.34 -1.25 22.22
CA ALA A 180 12.52 -2.60 22.75
C ALA A 180 11.31 -3.51 22.45
N ALA A 181 10.08 -2.98 22.54
CA ALA A 181 8.87 -3.72 22.20
C ALA A 181 8.78 -4.04 20.70
N ASP A 182 9.14 -3.10 19.82
CA ASP A 182 9.19 -3.31 18.37
C ASP A 182 10.24 -4.36 17.99
N ALA A 183 11.40 -4.37 18.65
CA ALA A 183 12.43 -5.40 18.45
C ALA A 183 11.94 -6.80 18.88
N ALA A 184 11.18 -6.88 19.98
CA ALA A 184 10.58 -8.14 20.44
C ALA A 184 9.49 -8.65 19.48
N ALA A 185 8.67 -7.77 18.91
CA ALA A 185 7.69 -8.13 17.89
C ALA A 185 8.34 -8.60 16.58
N GLY A 186 9.50 -8.05 16.21
CA GLY A 186 10.29 -8.49 15.05
C GLY A 186 10.88 -9.90 15.19
N ALA A 187 11.22 -10.34 16.41
CA ALA A 187 11.78 -11.67 16.66
C ALA A 187 10.76 -12.81 16.50
N ALA A 188 9.47 -12.55 16.77
CA ALA A 188 8.41 -13.55 16.62
C ALA A 188 8.03 -13.84 15.15
N ALA A 189 8.39 -12.95 14.22
CA ALA A 189 8.07 -13.11 12.79
C ALA A 189 9.13 -13.91 11.99
N GLY A 190 10.26 -14.29 12.62
CA GLY A 190 11.38 -14.99 11.96
C GLY A 190 11.51 -16.48 12.29
N ALA A 191 10.58 -17.06 13.05
CA ALA A 191 10.61 -18.45 13.49
C ALA A 191 9.38 -19.23 12.99
N VAL A 192 9.20 -19.34 11.67
CA VAL A 192 8.27 -20.31 11.05
C VAL A 192 8.82 -20.79 9.71
#